data_AF-A0A6J4Y960-F1
#
_entry.id   AF-A0A6J4Y960-F1
#
_cell.length_a   1.000
_cell.length_b   1.000
_cell.length_c   1.000
_cell.angle_alpha   90.00
_cell.angle_beta   90.00
_cell.angle_gamma   90.00
#
_symmetry.space_group_name_H-M   'P 1'
#
loop_
_entity.id
_entity.type
_entity.pdbx_description
1 polymer ?
#
loop_
_entity_poly.entity_id
_entity_poly.type
_entity_poly.pdbx_seq_one_letter_code
_entity_poly.pdbx_strand_id
1 'polypeptide(L)' 'MKMGPNRVVLKPAAQGNYEGQGVIVRCKSGRRTWFGNVVIPETGEVKFVFDVVY' A
#
# COMPACT_ATOMS: atom_id res chain seq x y z
N MET A 1 -3.56 -4.48 18.40
CA MET A 1 -2.73 -3.65 17.51
C MET A 1 -3.59 -2.49 17.07
N LYS A 2 -3.26 -1.24 17.47
CA LYS A 2 -3.89 -0.07 16.87
C LYS A 2 -3.13 0.21 15.57
N MET A 3 -3.63 -0.32 14.46
CA MET A 3 -3.17 0.15 13.16
C MET A 3 -3.97 1.40 12.84
N GLY A 4 -3.30 2.55 12.78
CA GLY A 4 -3.84 3.68 12.04
C GLY A 4 -4.02 3.32 10.57
N PRO A 5 -4.65 4.19 9.77
CA PRO A 5 -4.69 3.98 8.32
C PRO A 5 -3.26 3.89 7.80
N ASN A 6 -2.88 2.73 7.24
CA ASN A 6 -1.60 2.54 6.56
C ASN A 6 -1.65 3.23 5.20
N ARG A 7 -1.74 4.57 5.21
CA ARG A 7 -1.85 5.41 4.02
C ARG A 7 -0.46 5.91 3.65
N VAL A 8 0.11 5.29 2.61
CA VAL A 8 1.38 5.73 2.04
C VAL A 8 1.13 6.98 1.20
N VAL A 9 1.84 8.06 1.49
CA VAL A 9 1.90 9.24 0.61
C VAL A 9 3.05 9.02 -0.36
N LEU A 10 2.74 8.98 -1.66
CA LEU A 10 3.74 8.82 -2.70
C LEU A 10 4.33 10.17 -3.09
N LYS A 11 5.62 10.17 -3.43
CA LYS A 11 6.38 11.31 -3.98
C LYS A 11 6.81 11.00 -5.41
N PRO A 12 6.89 11.99 -6.31
CA PRO A 12 7.40 11.76 -7.66
C PRO A 12 8.87 11.33 -7.60
N ALA A 13 9.19 10.22 -8.26
CA ALA A 13 10.56 9.68 -8.37
C ALA A 13 11.14 9.86 -9.78
N ALA A 14 10.30 9.75 -10.81
CA ALA A 14 10.63 10.07 -12.20
C ALA A 14 9.36 10.40 -12.98
N GLN A 15 9.47 10.73 -14.28
CA GLN A 15 8.30 10.99 -15.12
C GLN A 15 7.39 9.76 -15.17
N GLY A 16 6.18 9.89 -14.63
CA GLY A 16 5.20 8.81 -14.52
C GLY A 16 5.44 7.80 -13.37
N ASN A 17 6.50 7.98 -12.56
CA ASN A 17 6.84 7.07 -11.47
C ASN A 17 6.76 7.78 -10.12
N TYR A 18 6.11 7.12 -9.16
CA TYR A 18 5.93 7.61 -7.80
C TYR A 18 6.39 6.55 -6.78
N GLU A 19 7.04 6.99 -5.70
CA GLU A 19 7.53 6.13 -4.63
C GLU A 19 7.04 6.59 -3.26
N GLY A 20 6.82 5.64 -2.37
CA GLY A 20 6.55 5.90 -0.96
C GLY A 20 6.81 4.66 -0.12
N GLN A 21 6.98 4.86 1.19
CA GLN A 21 7.27 3.79 2.13
C GLN A 21 6.04 3.48 2.98
N GLY A 22 5.69 2.21 3.05
CA GLY A 22 4.64 1.69 3.94
C GLY A 22 5.19 0.63 4.87
N VAL A 23 4.50 0.40 5.98
CA VAL A 23 4.86 -0.68 6.93
C VAL A 23 3.89 -1.82 6.75
N ILE A 24 4.41 -3.01 6.41
CA ILE A 24 3.62 -4.23 6.36
C ILE A 24 3.88 -5.00 7.66
N VAL A 25 2.90 -5.03 8.56
CA VAL A 25 3.03 -5.75 9.82
C VAL A 25 2.68 -7.23 9.67
N ARG A 26 3.29 -8.09 10.48
CA ARG A 26 2.88 -9.50 10.54
C ARG A 26 1.56 -9.62 11.29
N CYS A 27 0.53 -10.18 10.64
CA CYS A 27 -0.74 -10.44 11.29
C CYS A 27 -0.63 -11.67 12.21
N LYS A 28 -1.17 -11.58 13.44
CA LYS A 28 -1.17 -12.69 14.40
C LYS A 28 -1.91 -13.94 13.90
N SER A 29 -2.88 -13.78 12.99
CA SER A 29 -3.59 -14.90 12.38
C SER A 29 -2.76 -15.67 11.35
N GLY A 30 -1.57 -15.18 10.99
CA GLY A 30 -0.73 -15.78 9.95
C GLY A 30 -1.16 -15.44 8.51
N ARG A 31 -2.26 -14.69 8.32
CA ARG A 31 -2.68 -14.24 6.99
C ARG A 31 -1.62 -13.32 6.37
N ARG A 32 -1.29 -13.60 5.10
CA ARG A 32 -0.29 -12.89 4.31
C ARG A 32 -0.89 -12.08 3.16
N THR A 33 -2.19 -12.24 2.91
CA THR A 33 -2.88 -11.51 1.86
C THR A 33 -3.12 -10.08 2.29
N TRP A 34 -2.63 -9.16 1.48
CA TRP A 34 -2.77 -7.72 1.66
C TRP A 34 -3.57 -7.11 0.52
N PHE A 35 -4.33 -6.09 0.88
CA PHE A 35 -5.06 -5.24 -0.03
C PHE A 35 -4.43 -3.85 -0.01
N GLY A 36 -4.04 -3.35 -1.19
CA GLY A 36 -3.54 -2.00 -1.38
C GLY A 36 -4.48 -1.24 -2.30
N ASN A 37 -4.78 0.02 -1.96
CA ASN A 37 -5.56 0.90 -2.81
C ASN A 37 -4.74 2.12 -3.21
N VAL A 38 -4.59 2.36 -4.51
CA VAL A 38 -3.88 3.51 -5.05
C VAL A 38 -4.91 4.43 -5.70
N VAL A 39 -5.04 5.63 -5.13
CA VAL A 39 -5.94 6.67 -5.62
C VAL A 39 -5.10 7.79 -6.21
N ILE A 40 -5.32 8.08 -7.49
CA ILE A 40 -4.74 9.21 -8.20
C ILE A 40 -5.86 10.24 -8.38
N PRO A 41 -5.77 11.42 -7.74
CA PRO A 41 -6.76 12.48 -7.90
C PRO A 41 -7.01 12.76 -9.39
N GLU A 42 -8.28 12.95 -9.75
CA GLU A 42 -8.73 13.28 -11.12
C GLU A 42 -8.50 12.19 -12.18
N THR A 43 -7.72 11.14 -11.89
CA THR A 43 -7.47 10.02 -12.81
C THR A 43 -8.27 8.77 -12.43
N GLY A 44 -8.37 8.46 -11.13
CA GLY A 44 -9.16 7.32 -10.64
C GLY A 44 -8.48 6.50 -9.55
N GLU A 45 -8.93 5.25 -9.40
CA GLU A 45 -8.52 4.33 -8.35
C GLU A 45 -8.12 2.98 -8.96
N VAL A 46 -7.06 2.36 -8.44
CA VAL A 46 -6.66 1.00 -8.76
C VAL A 46 -6.40 0.19 -7.48
N LYS A 47 -6.90 -1.05 -7.48
CA LYS A 47 -6.85 -1.96 -6.34
C LYS A 47 -5.85 -3.08 -6.60
N PHE A 48 -5.06 -3.40 -5.58
CA PHE A 48 -4.08 -4.48 -5.61
C PHE A 48 -4.37 -5.49 -4.51
N VAL A 49 -4.22 -6.77 -4.83
CA VAL A 49 -4.23 -7.87 -3.88
C VAL A 49 -2.96 -8.68 -4.09
N PHE A 50 -2.20 -8.92 -3.02
CA PHE A 50 -0.95 -9.66 -3.10
C PHE A 50 -0.63 -10.35 -1.78
N ASP A 51 0.12 -11.44 -1.84
CA ASP A 51 0.64 -12.12 -0.65
C ASP A 51 2.06 -11.62 -0.34
N VAL A 52 2.32 -11.34 0.92
CA VAL A 52 3.64 -10.86 1.37
C VAL A 52 4.53 -12.03 1.76
N VAL A 53 5.78 -11.97 1.31
CA VAL A 53 6.88 -12.84 1.73
C VAL A 53 7.78 -12.03 2.68
N TYR A 54 8.11 -12.61 3.84
CA TYR A 54 8.96 -11.99 4.87
C TYR A 54 10.40 -12.45 4.75
#